data_AF-Q3BTM2-F1
#
_entry.id   AF-Q3BTM2-F1
#
_cell.length_a   1.000
_cell.length_b   1.000
_cell.length_c   1.000
_cell.angle_alpha   90.00
_cell.angle_beta   90.00
_cell.angle_gamma   90.00
#
_symmetry.space_group_name_H-M   'P 1'
#
loop_
_entity.id
_entity.type
_entity.pdbx_description
1 polymer ?
#
loop_
_entity_poly.entity_id
_entity_poly.type
_entity_poly.pdbx_seq_one_letter_code
_entity_poly.pdbx_strand_id
1 'polypeptide(L)'
;MKPTMLLAGLVVALLAGCDSKPATQAMPEVNDANCQIEKIKKIEDKATRETFAGLCSRRSLTGGGIAPTEKPMNWLELADPKDSKGQEAKP
;
A
#
# COMPACT_ATOMS: atom_id res chain seq x y z
N MET A 1 -10.15 39.14 -25.97
CA MET A 1 -10.18 37.66 -26.01
C MET A 1 -10.50 37.17 -24.61
N LYS A 2 -11.56 36.36 -24.44
CA LYS A 2 -12.16 36.05 -23.13
C LYS A 2 -11.38 34.90 -22.45
N PRO A 3 -10.98 35.00 -21.16
CA PRO A 3 -10.07 34.06 -20.49
C PRO A 3 -10.70 32.69 -20.18
N THR A 4 -11.99 32.51 -20.46
CA THR A 4 -12.79 31.35 -20.05
C THR A 4 -12.44 30.05 -20.77
N MET A 5 -11.69 30.10 -21.88
CA MET A 5 -11.35 28.90 -22.66
C MET A 5 -10.21 28.06 -22.06
N LEU A 6 -9.39 28.62 -21.17
CA LEU A 6 -8.24 27.89 -20.61
C LEU A 6 -8.63 26.90 -19.50
N LEU A 7 -9.77 27.11 -18.83
CA LEU A 7 -10.19 26.24 -17.71
C LEU A 7 -10.74 24.88 -18.18
N ALA A 8 -11.38 24.82 -19.35
CA ALA A 8 -12.01 23.59 -19.84
C ALA A 8 -11.00 22.51 -20.24
N GLY A 9 -9.80 22.90 -20.69
CA GLY A 9 -8.74 21.96 -21.06
C GLY A 9 -8.08 21.26 -19.86
N LEU A 10 -8.04 21.91 -18.69
CA LEU A 10 -7.39 21.36 -17.50
C LEU A 10 -8.15 20.16 -16.92
N VAL A 11 -9.48 20.19 -16.99
CA VAL A 11 -10.36 19.13 -16.43
C VAL A 11 -10.22 17.82 -17.21
N VAL A 12 -10.06 17.88 -18.53
CA VAL A 12 -9.85 16.69 -19.37
C VAL A 12 -8.47 16.07 -19.12
N ALA A 13 -7.44 16.88 -18.90
CA ALA A 13 -6.09 16.39 -18.57
C ALA A 13 -6.02 15.73 -17.18
N LEU A 14 -6.84 16.19 -16.22
CA LEU A 14 -6.94 15.58 -14.89
C LEU A 14 -7.67 14.22 -14.92
N LEU A 15 -8.60 14.02 -15.85
CA LEU A 15 -9.34 12.75 -16.04
C LEU A 15 -8.55 11.70 -16.83
N ALA A 16 -7.52 12.11 -17.58
CA ALA A 16 -6.53 11.19 -18.16
C ALA A 16 -5.45 10.76 -17.14
N GLY A 17 -5.61 11.14 -15.86
CA GLY A 17 -4.78 10.67 -14.76
C GLY A 17 -5.17 9.25 -14.33
N CYS A 18 -4.14 8.41 -14.16
CA CYS A 18 -4.18 6.97 -13.88
C CYS A 18 -4.55 6.11 -15.09
N ASP A 19 -3.49 5.76 -15.83
CA ASP A 19 -3.33 4.59 -16.69
C ASP A 19 -4.65 3.89 -17.10
N SER A 20 -5.30 4.42 -18.13
CA SER A 20 -6.53 3.83 -18.68
C SER A 20 -6.22 2.65 -19.62
N LYS A 21 -5.08 1.99 -19.47
CA LYS A 21 -4.74 0.84 -20.30
C LYS A 21 -5.66 -0.30 -19.90
N PRO A 22 -6.42 -0.89 -20.85
CA PRO A 22 -7.23 -2.06 -20.54
C PRO A 22 -6.34 -3.16 -19.98
N ALA A 23 -6.68 -3.66 -18.79
CA ALA A 23 -5.97 -4.79 -18.18
C ALA A 23 -6.03 -5.98 -19.15
N THR A 24 -4.86 -6.37 -19.67
CA THR A 24 -4.73 -7.45 -20.67
C THR A 24 -4.69 -8.82 -20.03
N GLN A 25 -4.42 -8.89 -18.73
CA GLN A 25 -4.32 -10.13 -17.96
C GLN A 25 -5.31 -10.07 -16.79
N ALA A 26 -5.97 -11.19 -16.51
CA ALA A 26 -6.85 -11.29 -15.35
C ALA A 26 -6.05 -11.06 -14.07
N MET A 27 -6.53 -10.15 -13.22
CA MET A 27 -5.89 -9.87 -11.94
C MET A 27 -5.89 -11.14 -11.07
N PRO A 28 -4.76 -11.51 -10.43
CA PRO A 28 -4.70 -12.69 -9.58
C PRO A 28 -5.68 -12.63 -8.40
N GLU A 29 -6.00 -13.78 -7.83
CA GLU A 29 -6.78 -13.84 -6.60
C GLU A 29 -5.99 -13.25 -5.41
N VAL A 30 -6.65 -12.43 -4.60
CA VAL A 30 -6.05 -11.79 -3.42
C VAL A 30 -6.08 -12.76 -2.23
N ASN A 31 -4.98 -13.46 -1.99
CA ASN A 31 -4.81 -14.41 -0.87
C ASN A 31 -3.36 -14.39 -0.33
N ASP A 32 -3.06 -15.15 0.73
CA ASP A 32 -1.76 -15.07 1.42
C ASP A 32 -0.60 -15.50 0.51
N ALA A 33 -0.83 -16.51 -0.32
CA ALA A 33 0.18 -17.01 -1.25
C ALA A 33 0.51 -15.98 -2.35
N ASN A 34 -0.50 -15.27 -2.87
CA ASN A 34 -0.33 -14.34 -3.96
C ASN A 34 0.07 -12.93 -3.48
N CYS A 35 -0.21 -12.56 -2.24
CA CYS A 35 0.20 -11.29 -1.63
C CYS A 35 1.67 -11.24 -1.18
N GLN A 36 2.46 -12.27 -1.50
CA GLN A 36 3.92 -12.24 -1.33
C GLN A 36 4.56 -11.24 -2.32
N ILE A 37 5.56 -10.49 -1.84
CA ILE A 37 6.25 -9.46 -2.64
C ILE A 37 6.82 -10.06 -3.93
N GLU A 38 7.33 -11.29 -3.88
CA GLU A 38 7.90 -12.03 -5.01
C GLU A 38 6.87 -12.35 -6.09
N LYS A 39 5.61 -12.54 -5.71
CA LYS A 39 4.49 -12.80 -6.63
C LYS A 39 3.97 -11.50 -7.23
N ILE A 40 3.81 -10.46 -6.41
CA ILE A 40 3.41 -9.12 -6.87
C ILE A 40 4.41 -8.57 -7.90
N LYS A 41 5.72 -8.76 -7.68
CA LYS A 41 6.77 -8.31 -8.61
C LYS A 41 6.72 -9.00 -9.98
N LYS A 42 6.10 -10.18 -10.09
CA LYS A 42 5.96 -10.92 -11.36
C LYS A 42 4.79 -10.45 -12.21
N ILE A 43 3.91 -9.60 -11.68
CA ILE A 43 2.84 -8.98 -12.47
C ILE A 43 3.48 -7.95 -13.39
N GLU A 44 3.46 -8.20 -14.69
CA GLU A 44 4.13 -7.34 -15.69
C GLU A 44 3.40 -6.00 -15.86
N ASP A 45 2.08 -6.08 -16.00
CA ASP A 45 1.22 -4.91 -16.17
C ASP A 45 1.25 -4.02 -14.92
N LYS A 46 1.70 -2.77 -15.11
CA LYS A 46 1.92 -1.84 -14.01
C LYS A 46 0.61 -1.49 -13.28
N ALA A 47 -0.45 -1.20 -14.02
CA ALA A 47 -1.74 -0.84 -13.42
C ALA A 47 -2.33 -1.99 -12.60
N THR A 48 -2.24 -3.22 -13.12
CA THR A 48 -2.64 -4.44 -12.41
C THR A 48 -1.78 -4.66 -11.18
N ARG A 49 -0.45 -4.49 -11.28
CA ARG A 49 0.47 -4.66 -10.15
C ARG A 49 0.18 -3.68 -9.02
N GLU A 50 -0.05 -2.41 -9.34
CA GLU A 50 -0.36 -1.36 -8.37
C GLU A 50 -1.72 -1.61 -7.70
N THR A 51 -2.74 -1.93 -8.48
CA THR A 51 -4.07 -2.28 -7.97
C THR A 51 -4.00 -3.50 -7.05
N PHE A 52 -3.36 -4.57 -7.51
CA PHE A 52 -3.22 -5.81 -6.74
C PHE A 52 -2.42 -5.62 -5.45
N ALA A 53 -1.30 -4.90 -5.50
CA ALA A 53 -0.50 -4.57 -4.32
C ALA A 53 -1.30 -3.72 -3.30
N GLY A 54 -2.11 -2.79 -3.80
CA GLY A 54 -3.02 -1.99 -2.97
C GLY A 54 -4.07 -2.84 -2.25
N LEU A 55 -4.64 -3.83 -2.94
CA LEU A 55 -5.59 -4.78 -2.35
C LEU A 55 -4.91 -5.67 -1.29
N CYS A 56 -3.73 -6.20 -1.59
CA CYS A 56 -2.95 -6.99 -0.63
C CYS A 56 -2.59 -6.20 0.64
N SER A 57 -2.19 -4.92 0.49
CA SER A 57 -1.82 -4.06 1.62
C SER A 57 -2.99 -3.76 2.58
N ARG A 58 -4.23 -3.74 2.06
CA ARG A 58 -5.44 -3.43 2.83
C ARG A 58 -6.07 -4.66 3.47
N ARG A 59 -5.59 -5.86 3.13
CA ARG A 59 -6.19 -7.08 3.63
C ARG A 59 -5.99 -7.18 5.15
N SER A 60 -7.10 -7.25 5.88
CA SER A 60 -7.08 -7.53 7.30
C SER A 60 -6.43 -8.90 7.53
N LEU A 61 -5.57 -8.93 8.54
CA LEU A 61 -4.68 -10.04 8.82
C LEU A 61 -5.45 -11.16 9.52
N THR A 62 -6.29 -11.89 8.78
CA THR A 62 -6.70 -13.23 9.22
C THR A 62 -5.60 -14.27 8.94
N GLY A 63 -4.52 -13.89 8.24
CA GLY A 63 -3.47 -14.78 7.75
C GLY A 63 -2.04 -14.22 7.79
N GLY A 64 -1.71 -13.29 8.70
CA GLY A 64 -0.31 -12.92 8.98
C GLY A 64 0.07 -11.50 8.62
N GLY A 65 -0.19 -10.57 9.53
CA GLY A 65 0.63 -9.36 9.60
C GLY A 65 1.09 -9.20 11.02
N ILE A 66 1.36 -7.97 11.46
CA ILE A 66 2.02 -7.76 12.76
C ILE A 66 1.19 -8.45 13.83
N ALA A 67 1.73 -9.56 14.35
CA ALA A 67 1.10 -10.29 15.43
C ALA A 67 0.89 -9.30 16.59
N PRO A 68 -0.22 -9.41 17.34
CA PRO A 68 -0.39 -8.61 18.54
C PRO A 68 0.87 -8.75 19.40
N THR A 69 1.49 -7.62 19.73
CA THR A 69 2.61 -7.64 20.66
C THR A 69 2.07 -8.02 22.03
N GLU A 70 2.82 -8.79 22.82
CA GLU A 70 2.37 -9.20 24.16
C GLU A 70 2.15 -8.00 25.09
N LYS A 71 2.92 -6.93 24.87
CA LYS A 71 2.82 -5.67 25.59
C LYS A 71 2.75 -4.50 24.59
N PRO A 72 1.57 -4.17 24.06
CA PRO A 72 1.41 -3.03 23.16
C PRO A 72 1.67 -1.75 23.95
N MET A 73 2.72 -1.04 23.57
CA MET A 73 3.05 0.26 24.16
C MET A 73 2.49 1.39 23.29
N ASN A 74 1.99 2.43 23.95
CA ASN A 74 1.60 3.66 23.29
C ASN A 74 2.81 4.60 23.10
N TRP A 75 2.64 5.65 22.32
CA TRP A 75 3.74 6.56 21.95
C TRP A 75 4.46 7.18 23.16
N LEU A 76 3.74 7.48 24.23
CA LEU A 76 4.33 8.09 25.44
C LEU A 76 5.26 7.11 26.16
N GLU A 77 4.89 5.83 26.21
CA GLU A 77 5.70 4.77 26.83
C GLU A 77 6.97 4.48 26.03
N LEU A 78 6.92 4.61 24.70
CA LEU A 78 8.10 4.46 23.83
C LEU A 78 9.07 5.64 23.94
N ALA A 79 8.55 6.84 24.19
CA ALA A 79 9.34 8.06 24.25
C ALA A 79 9.94 8.33 25.64
N ASP A 80 9.52 7.59 26.68
CA ASP A 80 10.01 7.81 28.03
C ASP A 80 11.42 7.19 28.20
N PRO A 81 12.46 8.00 28.46
CA PRO A 81 13.84 7.52 28.58
C PRO A 81 14.08 6.57 29.77
N LYS A 82 13.11 6.41 30.68
CA LYS A 82 13.20 5.50 31.83
C LYS A 82 13.13 4.02 31.44
N ASP A 83 12.45 3.69 30.33
CA ASP A 83 12.26 2.31 29.87
C ASP A 83 13.36 1.81 28.92
N SER A 84 14.23 2.71 28.44
CA SER A 84 15.40 2.37 27.59
C SER A 84 16.52 1.63 28.32
N LYS A 85 16.37 1.33 29.62
CA LYS A 85 17.39 0.67 30.46
C LYS A 85 17.24 -0.85 30.56
N GLY A 86 16.19 -1.45 29.97
CA GLY A 86 15.86 -2.88 30.15
C GLY A 86 15.93 -3.77 28.92
N GLN A 87 16.11 -3.24 27.70
CA GLN A 87 16.29 -4.08 26.52
C GLN A 87 17.77 -4.42 26.33
N GLU A 88 18.26 -5.38 27.13
CA GLU A 88 19.43 -6.15 26.75
C GLU A 88 19.15 -6.81 25.40
N ALA A 89 19.94 -6.42 24.40
CA ALA A 89 20.09 -7.19 23.18
C ALA A 89 20.64 -8.57 23.58
N LYS A 90 19.79 -9.59 23.57
CA LYS A 90 20.25 -10.97 23.64
C LYS A 90 20.91 -11.31 22.29
N PRO A 91 22.13 -11.87 22.29
CA PRO A 91 22.92 -12.12 21.08
C PRO A 91 22.26 -13.10 20.11
#